data_AF-A0ABD1S0U9-F1
#
_entry.id   AF-A0ABD1S0U9-F1
#
_cell.length_a   1.000
_cell.length_b   1.000
_cell.length_c   1.000
_cell.angle_alpha   90.00
_cell.angle_beta   90.00
_cell.angle_gamma   90.00
#
_symmetry.space_group_name_H-M   'P 1'
#
loop_
_entity.id
_entity.type
_entity.pdbx_description
1 polymer ?
#
loop_
_entity_poly.entity_id
_entity_poly.type
_entity_poly.pdbx_seq_one_letter_code
_entity_poly.pdbx_strand_id
1 'polypeptide(L)'
;MASPPRVVKHKVCWKMGCFGSDILTGMEQAILDGIDVLSLSLGDGSIPYYRDTIAIGAFAAMEKGIPVSCSAGNSGPTKSTLANVAPWIMTVGAVTLDRDFSAYVTLGDRQKFTGVSLYSGR
;
A
#
# COMPACT_ATOMS: atom_id res chain seq x y z
N MET A 1 6.38 -8.40 9.28
CA MET A 1 6.32 -9.87 9.11
C MET A 1 6.31 -10.48 10.51
N ALA A 2 5.28 -11.24 10.87
CA ALA A 2 5.14 -11.86 12.19
C ALA A 2 4.67 -13.31 11.98
N SER A 3 5.05 -14.24 12.86
CA SER A 3 4.67 -15.66 12.74
C SER A 3 4.42 -16.32 14.10
N PRO A 4 3.24 -16.91 14.35
CA PRO A 4 2.01 -16.84 13.55
C PRO A 4 1.15 -15.60 13.93
N PRO A 5 0.74 -14.74 12.96
CA PRO A 5 -0.18 -13.65 13.24
C PRO A 5 -1.63 -14.09 13.04
N ARG A 6 -2.58 -13.44 13.74
CA ARG A 6 -4.01 -13.50 13.40
C ARG A 6 -4.32 -12.38 12.41
N VAL A 7 -5.12 -12.68 11.38
CA VAL A 7 -5.44 -11.72 10.30
C VAL A 7 -6.94 -11.49 10.27
N VAL A 8 -7.33 -10.23 10.43
CA VAL A 8 -8.70 -9.74 10.19
C VAL A 8 -8.70 -8.97 8.87
N LYS A 9 -9.75 -9.13 8.06
CA LYS A 9 -9.85 -8.52 6.73
C LYS A 9 -11.07 -7.60 6.67
N HIS A 10 -10.84 -6.32 6.41
CA HIS A 10 -11.89 -5.37 6.10
C HIS A 10 -11.80 -5.00 4.62
N LYS A 11 -12.82 -5.35 3.84
CA LYS A 11 -12.88 -5.04 2.41
C LYS A 11 -13.46 -3.64 2.23
N VAL A 12 -12.62 -2.72 1.76
CA VAL A 12 -12.99 -1.30 1.54
C VAL A 12 -12.87 -0.84 0.08
N CYS A 13 -12.48 -1.77 -0.80
CA CYS A 13 -12.26 -1.51 -2.21
C CYS A 13 -13.11 -2.43 -3.08
N TRP A 14 -13.62 -1.86 -4.17
CA TRP A 14 -14.48 -2.51 -5.14
C TRP A 14 -13.97 -2.28 -6.56
N LYS A 15 -14.67 -2.84 -7.55
CA LYS A 15 -14.31 -2.70 -8.97
C LYS A 15 -14.22 -1.23 -9.41
N MET A 16 -15.01 -0.34 -8.79
CA MET A 16 -15.04 1.10 -9.11
C MET A 16 -14.05 1.94 -8.29
N GLY A 17 -13.29 1.33 -7.37
CA GLY A 17 -12.36 2.01 -6.49
C GLY A 17 -12.67 1.80 -5.01
N CYS A 18 -11.99 2.58 -4.17
CA CYS A 18 -12.12 2.56 -2.72
C CYS A 18 -12.71 3.89 -2.28
N PHE A 19 -13.96 3.90 -1.81
CA PHE A 19 -14.61 5.12 -1.37
C PHE A 19 -14.12 5.50 0.02
N GLY A 20 -13.93 6.79 0.27
CA GLY A 20 -13.48 7.29 1.58
C GLY A 20 -14.40 6.87 2.73
N SER A 21 -15.71 6.74 2.47
CA SER A 21 -16.69 6.19 3.44
C SER A 21 -16.39 4.74 3.82
N ASP A 22 -16.12 3.89 2.83
CA ASP A 22 -15.82 2.47 3.05
C ASP A 22 -14.50 2.30 3.80
N ILE A 23 -13.50 3.13 3.46
CA ILE A 23 -12.20 3.16 4.14
C ILE A 23 -12.40 3.53 5.62
N LEU A 24 -13.13 4.61 5.90
CA LEU A 24 -13.34 5.08 7.26
C LEU A 24 -14.10 4.03 8.10
N THR A 25 -15.19 3.48 7.58
CA THR A 25 -15.94 2.41 8.25
C THR A 25 -15.10 1.16 8.46
N GLY A 26 -14.25 0.79 7.50
CA GLY A 26 -13.33 -0.35 7.63
C GLY A 26 -12.29 -0.13 8.72
N MET A 27 -11.73 1.08 8.83
CA MET A 27 -10.79 1.44 9.89
C MET A 27 -11.45 1.48 11.26
N GLU A 28 -12.64 2.08 11.38
CA GLU A 28 -13.42 2.09 12.62
C GLU A 28 -13.74 0.68 13.10
N GLN A 29 -14.18 -0.21 12.19
CA GLN A 29 -14.44 -1.59 12.55
C GLN A 29 -13.17 -2.33 12.98
N ALA A 30 -12.04 -2.10 12.30
CA ALA A 30 -10.77 -2.69 12.70
C ALA A 30 -10.35 -2.27 14.12
N ILE A 31 -10.54 -1.00 14.47
CA ILE A 31 -10.28 -0.49 15.82
C ILE A 31 -11.20 -1.16 16.85
N LEU A 32 -12.49 -1.32 16.53
CA LEU A 32 -13.47 -1.99 17.41
C LEU A 32 -13.17 -3.48 17.59
N ASP A 33 -12.63 -4.13 16.56
CA ASP A 33 -12.20 -5.54 16.61
C ASP A 33 -10.93 -5.74 17.47
N GLY A 34 -10.28 -4.65 17.92
CA GLY A 34 -9.14 -4.70 18.83
C GLY A 34 -7.86 -5.21 18.17
N ILE A 35 -7.62 -4.84 16.91
CA ILE A 35 -6.40 -5.24 16.19
C ILE A 35 -5.14 -4.60 16.79
N ASP A 36 -4.01 -5.28 16.66
CA ASP A 36 -2.71 -4.78 17.15
C ASP A 36 -2.00 -3.84 16.15
N VAL A 37 -2.21 -4.04 14.85
CA VAL A 37 -1.54 -3.28 13.78
C VAL A 37 -2.47 -3.18 12.58
N LEU A 38 -2.54 -1.99 11.98
CA LEU A 38 -3.35 -1.73 10.80
C LEU A 38 -2.45 -1.53 9.58
N SER A 39 -2.72 -2.29 8.50
CA SER A 39 -1.97 -2.24 7.24
C SER A 39 -2.87 -1.82 6.10
N LEU A 40 -2.66 -0.63 5.52
CA LEU A 40 -3.38 -0.16 4.32
C LEU A 40 -2.44 0.10 3.15
N SER A 41 -2.63 -0.63 2.05
CA SER A 41 -2.00 -0.31 0.77
C SER A 41 -2.93 0.58 -0.06
N LEU A 42 -3.32 1.71 0.51
CA LEU A 42 -4.25 2.70 -0.06
C LEU A 42 -3.66 4.10 0.11
N GLY A 43 -4.12 5.03 -0.71
CA GLY A 43 -3.70 6.42 -0.66
C GLY A 43 -4.12 7.13 -1.93
N ASP A 44 -4.43 8.42 -1.79
CA ASP A 44 -4.64 9.34 -2.91
C ASP A 44 -3.63 10.49 -2.77
N GLY A 45 -3.67 11.47 -3.67
CA GLY A 45 -2.85 12.67 -3.61
C GLY A 45 -2.93 13.37 -2.25
N SER A 46 -1.84 14.05 -1.88
CA SER A 46 -1.75 14.79 -0.63
C SER A 46 -2.79 15.92 -0.56
N ILE A 47 -3.78 15.75 0.31
CA ILE A 47 -4.77 16.77 0.67
C ILE A 47 -4.63 17.13 2.16
N PRO A 48 -5.20 18.27 2.62
CA PRO A 48 -5.15 18.62 4.04
C PRO A 48 -5.73 17.51 4.93
N TYR A 49 -5.10 17.25 6.08
CA TYR A 49 -5.40 16.10 6.95
C TYR A 49 -6.88 15.97 7.35
N TYR A 50 -7.55 17.09 7.60
CA TYR A 50 -8.97 17.12 7.98
C TYR A 50 -9.93 16.77 6.81
N ARG A 51 -9.43 16.58 5.60
CA ARG A 51 -10.18 16.07 4.43
C ARG A 51 -9.70 14.69 3.99
N ASP A 52 -8.59 14.20 4.53
CA ASP A 52 -8.04 12.89 4.22
C ASP A 52 -8.65 11.84 5.17
N THR A 53 -9.50 10.98 4.61
CA THR A 53 -10.17 9.91 5.36
C THR A 53 -9.19 8.92 5.98
N ILE A 54 -8.05 8.66 5.33
CA ILE A 54 -7.01 7.78 5.87
C ILE A 54 -6.31 8.49 7.03
N ALA A 55 -6.00 9.79 6.90
CA ALA A 55 -5.39 10.55 7.99
C ALA A 55 -6.30 10.61 9.23
N ILE A 56 -7.60 10.86 9.04
CA ILE A 56 -8.60 10.90 10.11
C ILE A 56 -8.73 9.53 10.79
N GLY A 57 -8.94 8.46 10.03
CA GLY A 57 -9.05 7.12 10.57
C GLY A 57 -7.77 6.66 11.27
N ALA A 58 -6.60 7.01 10.72
CA ALA A 58 -5.31 6.66 11.30
C ALA A 58 -5.04 7.42 12.61
N PHE A 59 -5.53 8.66 12.72
CA PHE A 59 -5.42 9.42 13.96
C PHE A 59 -6.20 8.73 15.08
N ALA A 60 -7.44 8.31 14.81
CA ALA A 60 -8.27 7.56 15.76
C ALA A 60 -7.63 6.22 16.17
N ALA A 61 -7.02 5.49 15.22
CA ALA A 61 -6.27 4.27 15.53
C ALA A 61 -5.07 4.55 16.44
N MET A 62 -4.32 5.62 16.16
CA MET A 62 -3.15 6.02 16.93
C MET A 62 -3.50 6.50 18.34
N GLU A 63 -4.64 7.17 18.55
CA GLU A 63 -5.16 7.49 19.89
C GLU A 63 -5.45 6.23 20.74
N LYS A 64 -5.72 5.10 20.08
CA LYS A 64 -5.90 3.79 20.72
C LYS A 64 -4.60 2.98 20.82
N GLY A 65 -3.48 3.55 20.40
CA GLY A 65 -2.16 2.89 20.42
C GLY A 65 -1.97 1.88 19.29
N ILE A 66 -2.79 1.90 18.24
CA ILE A 66 -2.70 0.99 17.10
C ILE A 66 -1.85 1.65 16.00
N PRO A 67 -0.62 1.17 15.74
CA PRO A 67 0.21 1.71 14.66
C PRO A 67 -0.39 1.41 13.28
N VAL A 68 -0.31 2.40 12.39
CA VAL A 68 -0.86 2.34 11.04
C VAL A 68 0.26 2.41 10.01
N SER A 69 0.38 1.37 9.20
CA SER A 69 1.32 1.28 8.07
C SER A 69 0.61 1.57 6.75
N CYS A 70 1.05 2.60 6.03
CA CYS A 70 0.52 2.96 4.72
C CYS A 70 1.59 3.03 3.63
N SER A 71 1.22 2.79 2.38
CA SER A 71 2.12 2.98 1.24
C SER A 71 2.36 4.47 0.91
N ALA A 72 3.57 4.81 0.48
CA ALA A 72 3.92 6.15 -0.02
C ALA A 72 3.23 6.56 -1.33
N GLY A 73 2.66 5.59 -2.07
CA GLY A 73 2.12 5.80 -3.41
C GLY A 73 3.15 5.53 -4.52
N ASN A 74 2.66 5.41 -5.76
CA ASN A 74 3.46 5.01 -6.93
C ASN A 74 3.62 6.13 -7.96
N SER A 75 3.32 7.39 -7.58
CA SER A 75 3.31 8.54 -8.50
C SER A 75 4.66 9.24 -8.66
N GLY A 76 5.74 8.66 -8.10
CA GLY A 76 7.10 9.16 -8.27
C GLY A 76 7.58 9.13 -9.74
N PRO A 77 8.80 9.60 -10.04
CA PRO A 77 9.89 9.96 -9.11
C PRO A 77 10.01 11.46 -8.81
N THR A 78 9.10 12.29 -9.31
CA THR A 78 9.16 13.75 -9.09
C THR A 78 8.88 14.11 -7.63
N LYS A 79 9.35 15.30 -7.21
CA LYS A 79 9.14 15.80 -5.85
C LYS A 79 7.65 15.97 -5.55
N SER A 80 7.28 15.85 -4.27
CA SER A 80 5.92 16.09 -3.76
C SER A 80 4.84 15.16 -4.35
N THR A 81 5.18 13.90 -4.56
CA THR A 81 4.28 12.85 -5.09
C THR A 81 3.82 11.84 -4.02
N LEU A 82 4.24 12.04 -2.76
CA LEU A 82 3.89 11.20 -1.62
C LEU A 82 2.40 11.30 -1.27
N ALA A 83 1.80 10.14 -1.00
CA ALA A 83 0.51 9.99 -0.32
C ALA A 83 0.74 9.70 1.18
N ASN A 84 -0.32 9.77 1.98
CA ASN A 84 -0.32 9.39 3.40
C ASN A 84 0.74 10.16 4.23
N VAL A 85 0.80 11.48 4.10
CA VAL A 85 1.85 12.32 4.71
C VAL A 85 1.55 12.75 6.16
N ALA A 86 0.58 12.10 6.81
CA ALA A 86 0.23 12.42 8.19
C ALA A 86 1.32 11.93 9.17
N PRO A 87 1.73 12.73 10.17
CA PRO A 87 2.86 12.39 11.05
C PRO A 87 2.65 11.12 11.89
N TRP A 88 1.41 10.72 12.10
CA TRP A 88 1.02 9.53 12.88
C TRP A 88 0.88 8.27 12.01
N ILE A 89 1.19 8.35 10.72
CA ILE A 89 1.20 7.21 9.80
C ILE A 89 2.65 6.79 9.52
N MET A 90 2.92 5.49 9.56
CA MET A 90 4.16 4.93 9.05
C MET A 90 4.06 4.81 7.52
N THR A 91 4.62 5.78 6.81
CA THR A 91 4.56 5.85 5.34
C THR A 91 5.75 5.13 4.70
N VAL A 92 5.46 4.07 3.95
CA VAL A 92 6.45 3.09 3.48
C VAL A 92 6.73 3.26 1.99
N GLY A 93 7.99 3.51 1.63
CA GLY A 93 8.48 3.53 0.25
C GLY A 93 8.82 2.12 -0.26
N ALA A 94 8.90 1.98 -1.59
CA ALA A 94 9.28 0.74 -2.25
C ALA A 94 10.77 0.74 -2.65
N VAL A 95 11.43 -0.40 -2.52
CA VAL A 95 12.81 -0.62 -2.95
C VAL A 95 12.91 -1.97 -3.66
N THR A 96 13.89 -2.11 -4.55
CA THR A 96 14.21 -3.37 -5.22
C THR A 96 14.98 -4.31 -4.31
N LEU A 97 14.81 -5.61 -4.52
CA LEU A 97 15.62 -6.66 -3.87
C LEU A 97 16.81 -7.02 -4.76
N ASP A 98 17.70 -7.86 -4.25
CA ASP A 98 18.82 -8.45 -4.98
C ASP A 98 18.37 -9.45 -6.07
N ARG A 99 17.22 -10.09 -5.88
CA ARG A 99 16.60 -10.98 -6.87
C ARG A 99 16.01 -10.20 -8.06
N ASP A 100 16.40 -10.61 -9.27
CA ASP A 100 15.85 -10.11 -10.54
C ASP A 100 15.18 -11.24 -11.37
N PHE A 101 14.30 -10.86 -12.29
CA PHE A 101 13.54 -11.76 -13.17
C PHE A 101 13.91 -11.54 -14.64
N SER A 102 15.15 -11.88 -15.00
CA SER A 102 15.65 -11.68 -16.35
C SER A 102 15.00 -12.63 -17.36
N ALA A 103 14.68 -12.11 -18.54
CA ALA A 103 14.14 -12.85 -19.67
C ALA A 103 15.05 -12.69 -20.88
N TYR A 104 15.18 -13.72 -21.71
CA TYR A 104 16.05 -13.67 -22.88
C TYR A 104 15.23 -13.75 -24.16
N VAL A 105 15.48 -12.82 -25.09
CA VAL A 105 14.90 -12.84 -26.42
C VAL A 105 16.00 -13.17 -27.41
N THR A 106 15.78 -14.20 -28.22
CA THR A 106 16.67 -14.54 -29.34
C THR A 106 15.95 -14.21 -30.64
N LEU A 107 16.55 -13.32 -31.44
CA LEU A 107 16.03 -12.92 -32.75
C LEU A 107 16.40 -13.95 -33.82
N GLY A 108 15.74 -13.89 -34.99
CA GLY A 108 16.00 -14.79 -36.12
C GLY A 108 17.42 -14.69 -36.71
N ASP A 109 18.11 -13.57 -36.46
CA ASP A 109 19.52 -13.35 -36.79
C ASP A 109 20.49 -13.85 -35.69
N ARG A 110 19.98 -14.62 -34.72
CA ARG A 110 20.70 -15.21 -33.57
C ARG A 110 21.22 -14.20 -32.55
N GLN A 111 20.88 -12.92 -32.66
CA GLN A 111 21.19 -11.96 -31.60
C GLN A 111 20.36 -12.28 -30.35
N LYS A 112 21.02 -12.25 -29.19
CA LYS A 112 20.41 -12.51 -27.89
C LYS A 112 20.39 -11.24 -27.04
N PHE A 113 19.20 -10.88 -26.59
CA PHE A 113 18.96 -9.72 -25.73
C PHE A 113 18.47 -10.16 -24.36
N THR A 114 18.92 -9.45 -23.33
CA THR A 114 18.45 -9.62 -21.96
C THR A 114 17.42 -8.54 -21.67
N GLY A 115 16.23 -8.95 -21.24
CA GLY A 115 15.15 -8.10 -20.76
C GLY A 115 14.65 -8.60 -19.41
N VAL A 116 13.43 -8.20 -19.04
CA VAL A 116 12.77 -8.57 -17.78
C VAL A 116 11.38 -9.09 -18.09
N SER A 117 10.99 -10.22 -17.50
CA SER A 117 9.63 -10.75 -17.65
C SER A 117 9.25 -11.65 -16.48
N LEU A 118 7.96 -11.66 -16.15
CA LEU A 118 7.34 -12.59 -15.20
C LEU A 118 6.56 -13.70 -15.93
N TYR A 119 6.84 -13.92 -17.22
CA TYR A 119 6.15 -14.94 -18.01
C TYR A 119 6.31 -16.34 -17.38
N SER A 120 5.18 -16.98 -17.09
CA SER A 120 5.10 -18.27 -16.38
C SER A 120 4.97 -19.48 -17.33
N GLY A 121 4.98 -19.27 -18.65
CA GLY A 121 4.83 -20.36 -19.61
C GLY A 121 3.41 -20.95 -19.70
N ARG A 122 2.42 -20.29 -19.12
CA ARG A 122 1.00 -20.70 -19.11
C ARG A 122 0.13 -19.65 -19.78
#